data_AF-A0A8D8C329-F1
#
_entry.id   AF-A0A8D8C329-F1
#
_cell.length_a   1.000
_cell.length_b   1.000
_cell.length_c   1.000
_cell.angle_alpha   90.00
_cell.angle_beta   90.00
_cell.angle_gamma   90.00
#
_symmetry.space_group_name_H-M   'P 1'
#
loop_
_entity.id
_entity.type
_entity.pdbx_description
1 polymer ?
#
loop_
_entity_poly.entity_id
_entity_poly.type
_entity_poly.pdbx_seq_one_letter_code
_entity_poly.pdbx_strand_id
1 'polypeptide(L)'
;MKNVTLGHALQLNPSLIKRTVESWENYPCRPQVLEFVNAPVHVNFVLNVFRSFMSEKMKSRVKISKHEIKMAEFVNLPSDLGGTGESYTELALHWKRKVQEHAAWYAETEQYQKRPA
;
A
#
# COMPACT_ATOMS: atom_id res chain seq x y z
N MET A 1 -3.14 -3.93 8.99
CA MET A 1 -4.18 -3.01 9.47
C MET A 1 -4.49 -3.15 10.97
N LYS A 2 -3.61 -3.78 11.77
CA LYS A 2 -3.75 -3.83 13.23
C LYS A 2 -3.79 -2.39 13.77
N ASN A 3 -4.75 -2.10 14.66
CA ASN A 3 -4.96 -0.79 15.31
C ASN A 3 -5.38 0.37 14.39
N VAL A 4 -5.89 0.11 13.18
CA VAL A 4 -6.52 1.17 12.39
C VAL A 4 -7.81 1.64 13.08
N THR A 5 -8.03 2.94 13.13
CA THR A 5 -9.19 3.59 13.73
C THR A 5 -9.96 4.41 12.69
N LEU A 6 -11.19 4.84 13.03
CA LEU A 6 -11.97 5.77 12.21
C LEU A 6 -11.25 7.11 12.01
N GLY A 7 -10.40 7.54 12.95
CA GLY A 7 -9.61 8.76 12.79
C GLY A 7 -8.70 8.73 11.56
N HIS A 8 -8.13 7.56 11.23
CA HIS A 8 -7.36 7.39 9.99
C HIS A 8 -8.26 7.47 8.75
N ALA A 9 -9.48 6.95 8.81
CA ALA A 9 -10.43 7.00 7.71
C ALA A 9 -10.86 8.44 7.38
N LEU A 10 -11.03 9.29 8.38
CA LEU A 10 -11.44 10.69 8.21
C LEU A 10 -10.39 11.54 7.48
N GLN A 11 -9.13 11.11 7.44
CA GLN A 11 -8.08 11.77 6.65
C GLN A 11 -8.21 11.47 5.14
N LEU A 12 -8.96 10.44 4.77
CA LEU A 12 -9.14 9.98 3.39
C LEU A 12 -10.41 10.58 2.79
N ASN A 13 -10.34 11.83 2.36
CA ASN A 13 -11.46 12.44 1.64
C ASN A 13 -11.66 11.78 0.25
N PRO A 14 -12.87 11.85 -0.34
CA PRO A 14 -13.17 11.17 -1.61
C PRO A 14 -12.26 11.59 -2.79
N SER A 15 -11.82 12.84 -2.84
CA SER A 15 -10.91 13.33 -3.89
C SER A 15 -9.54 12.66 -3.81
N LEU A 16 -9.01 12.54 -2.59
CA LEU A 16 -7.75 11.83 -2.34
C LEU A 16 -7.88 10.35 -2.68
N ILE A 17 -8.96 9.70 -2.24
CA ILE A 17 -9.24 8.28 -2.57
C ILE A 17 -9.28 8.07 -4.08
N LYS A 18 -10.00 8.91 -4.83
CA LYS A 18 -10.09 8.82 -6.28
C LYS A 18 -8.70 8.92 -6.93
N ARG A 19 -7.91 9.92 -6.55
CA ARG A 19 -6.54 10.10 -7.08
C ARG A 19 -5.63 8.92 -6.74
N THR A 20 -5.78 8.32 -5.55
CA THR A 20 -5.05 7.12 -5.17
C THR A 20 -5.39 5.93 -6.07
N VAL A 21 -6.68 5.71 -6.35
CA VAL A 21 -7.12 4.62 -7.24
C VAL A 21 -6.63 4.84 -8.67
N GLU A 22 -6.74 6.06 -9.19
CA GLU A 22 -6.19 6.42 -10.51
C GLU A 22 -4.68 6.18 -10.58
N SER A 23 -3.96 6.47 -9.50
CA SER A 23 -2.51 6.21 -9.43
C SER A 23 -2.22 4.71 -9.51
N TRP A 24 -2.99 3.85 -8.85
CA TRP A 24 -2.79 2.39 -8.93
C TRP A 24 -2.98 1.81 -10.33
N GLU A 25 -3.83 2.42 -11.16
CA GLU A 25 -4.08 1.96 -12.52
C GLU A 25 -3.06 2.50 -13.53
N ASN A 26 -2.56 3.72 -13.31
CA ASN A 26 -1.69 4.43 -14.24
C ASN A 26 -0.20 4.34 -13.89
N TYR A 27 0.16 3.90 -12.68
CA TYR A 27 1.57 3.78 -12.30
C TYR A 27 2.28 2.72 -13.17
N PRO A 28 3.53 2.96 -13.61
CA PRO A 28 4.27 2.01 -14.43
C PRO A 28 4.38 0.62 -13.79
N CYS A 29 4.48 0.58 -12.46
CA CYS A 29 4.40 -0.66 -11.69
C CYS A 29 2.94 -0.95 -11.30
N ARG A 30 2.23 -1.70 -12.15
CA ARG A 30 0.83 -2.08 -11.92
C ARG A 30 0.72 -3.11 -10.78
N PRO A 31 -0.10 -2.88 -9.75
CA PRO A 31 -0.33 -3.85 -8.69
C PRO A 31 -0.86 -5.17 -9.26
N GLN A 32 -0.35 -6.31 -8.80
CA GLN A 32 -0.93 -7.63 -9.13
C GLN A 32 -1.92 -8.08 -8.07
N VAL A 33 -1.62 -7.80 -6.80
CA VAL A 33 -2.47 -8.09 -5.64
C VAL A 33 -2.37 -6.91 -4.67
N LEU A 34 -3.51 -6.52 -4.08
CA LEU A 34 -3.60 -5.57 -2.97
C LEU A 34 -4.22 -6.29 -1.77
N GLU A 35 -3.38 -6.78 -0.86
CA GLU A 35 -3.83 -7.58 0.28
C GLU A 35 -3.90 -6.76 1.58
N PHE A 36 -5.11 -6.64 2.13
CA PHE A 36 -5.38 -5.96 3.39
C PHE A 36 -5.44 -6.99 4.53
N VAL A 37 -4.39 -7.03 5.33
CA VAL A 37 -4.22 -8.00 6.43
C VAL A 37 -4.58 -7.39 7.78
N ASN A 38 -5.16 -8.21 8.67
CA ASN A 38 -5.55 -7.80 10.02
C ASN A 38 -6.50 -6.59 10.01
N ALA A 39 -7.45 -6.56 9.07
CA ALA A 39 -8.38 -5.46 8.88
C ALA A 39 -9.61 -5.56 9.82
N PRO A 40 -9.86 -4.56 10.69
CA PRO A 40 -11.06 -4.54 11.50
C PRO A 40 -12.31 -4.26 10.66
N VAL A 41 -13.50 -4.62 11.18
CA VAL A 41 -14.76 -4.60 10.41
C VAL A 41 -15.07 -3.23 9.78
N HIS A 42 -14.74 -2.14 10.48
CA HIS A 42 -15.00 -0.77 10.00
C HIS A 42 -14.18 -0.39 8.75
N VAL A 43 -13.08 -1.09 8.45
CA VAL A 43 -12.30 -0.86 7.22
C VAL A 43 -13.12 -1.20 5.96
N ASN A 44 -14.11 -2.10 6.05
CA ASN A 44 -14.98 -2.41 4.92
C ASN A 44 -15.75 -1.19 4.40
N PHE A 45 -16.15 -0.27 5.28
CA PHE A 45 -16.83 0.96 4.87
C PHE A 45 -15.93 1.81 3.96
N VAL A 46 -14.69 2.02 4.39
CA VAL A 46 -13.70 2.79 3.65
C VAL A 46 -13.34 2.08 2.34
N LEU A 47 -13.12 0.77 2.38
CA LEU A 47 -12.82 -0.02 1.17
C LEU A 47 -13.97 0.00 0.15
N ASN A 48 -15.22 0.12 0.58
CA ASN A 48 -16.34 0.29 -0.35
C ASN A 48 -16.28 1.62 -1.10
N VAL A 49 -15.81 2.70 -0.45
CA VAL A 49 -15.53 3.98 -1.12
C VAL A 49 -14.37 3.84 -2.11
N PHE A 50 -13.30 3.13 -1.75
CA PHE A 50 -12.23 2.82 -2.71
C PHE A 50 -12.77 2.04 -3.93
N ARG A 51 -13.59 1.01 -3.69
CA ARG A 51 -14.18 0.18 -4.74
C ARG A 51 -15.08 0.95 -5.70
N SER A 52 -15.76 2.01 -5.27
CA SER A 52 -16.59 2.80 -6.18
C SER A 52 -15.79 3.55 -7.24
N PHE A 53 -14.48 3.76 -7.02
CA PHE A 53 -13.58 4.39 -7.99
C PHE A 53 -12.72 3.38 -8.77
N MET A 54 -12.74 2.10 -8.41
CA MET A 54 -11.92 1.06 -9.06
C MET A 54 -12.60 0.48 -10.30
N SER A 55 -11.80 0.13 -11.31
CA SER A 55 -12.25 -0.78 -12.37
C SER A 55 -12.49 -2.20 -11.84
N GLU A 56 -13.26 -3.02 -12.57
CA GLU A 56 -13.48 -4.43 -12.23
C GLU A 56 -12.17 -5.23 -12.15
N LYS A 57 -11.21 -4.91 -13.02
CA LYS A 57 -9.88 -5.50 -13.02
C LYS A 57 -9.09 -5.15 -11.75
N MET A 58 -9.25 -3.94 -11.21
CA MET A 58 -8.59 -3.56 -9.96
C MET A 58 -9.30 -4.19 -8.76
N LYS A 59 -10.63 -4.22 -8.75
CA LYS A 59 -11.43 -4.89 -7.70
C LYS A 59 -11.03 -6.36 -7.53
N SER A 60 -10.80 -7.08 -8.63
CA SER A 60 -10.40 -8.50 -8.58
C SER A 60 -9.02 -8.73 -7.96
N ARG A 61 -8.18 -7.69 -7.85
CA ARG A 61 -6.85 -7.74 -7.24
C ARG A 61 -6.87 -7.46 -5.74
N VAL A 62 -7.98 -6.93 -5.20
CA VAL A 62 -8.12 -6.60 -3.78
C VAL A 62 -8.51 -7.83 -2.98
N LYS A 63 -7.67 -8.21 -2.02
CA LYS A 63 -7.91 -9.32 -1.08
C LYS A 63 -7.96 -8.78 0.36
N ILE A 64 -8.80 -9.37 1.21
CA ILE A 64 -8.89 -9.03 2.63
C ILE A 64 -8.68 -10.31 3.45
N SER A 65 -7.63 -10.32 4.27
CA SER A 65 -7.21 -11.49 5.06
C SER A 65 -7.33 -11.18 6.55
N LYS A 66 -8.13 -11.98 7.27
CA LYS A 66 -8.53 -11.65 8.64
C LYS A 66 -7.46 -11.94 9.71
N HIS A 67 -6.63 -12.98 9.54
CA HIS A 67 -5.67 -13.40 10.58
C HIS A 67 -4.38 -14.02 10.03
N GLU A 68 -4.48 -14.88 9.01
CA GLU A 68 -3.31 -15.52 8.39
C GLU A 68 -3.37 -15.29 6.88
N ILE A 69 -2.27 -14.79 6.34
CA ILE A 69 -2.05 -14.74 4.91
C ILE A 69 -1.86 -16.20 4.47
N LYS A 70 -2.91 -16.84 3.94
CA LYS A 70 -2.76 -18.14 3.27
C LYS A 70 -2.15 -17.94 1.89
N MET A 71 -0.91 -17.45 1.84
CA MET A 71 -0.18 -17.30 0.59
C MET A 71 1.06 -18.19 0.66
N ALA A 72 0.85 -19.47 0.38
CA ALA A 72 1.93 -20.44 0.12
C ALA A 72 2.87 -20.01 -1.02
N GLU A 73 2.56 -18.91 -1.72
CA GLU A 73 3.30 -18.36 -2.86
C GLU A 73 4.38 -17.34 -2.46
N PHE A 74 4.36 -16.78 -1.25
CA PHE A 74 5.35 -15.78 -0.83
C PHE A 74 6.41 -16.39 0.09
N VAL A 75 7.52 -16.80 -0.51
CA VAL A 75 8.60 -17.56 0.13
C VAL A 75 9.31 -16.81 1.27
N ASN A 76 9.25 -15.47 1.31
CA ASN A 76 9.99 -14.63 2.26
C ASN A 76 9.13 -13.56 2.94
N LEU A 77 7.96 -13.94 3.47
CA LEU A 77 7.16 -12.99 4.26
C LEU A 77 7.84 -12.61 5.58
N PRO A 78 7.62 -11.40 6.09
CA PRO A 78 8.09 -11.00 7.41
C PRO A 78 7.60 -11.94 8.51
N SER A 79 8.43 -12.14 9.53
CA SER A 79 8.07 -12.96 10.70
C SER A 79 6.81 -12.46 11.44
N ASP A 80 6.56 -11.15 11.44
CA ASP A 80 5.33 -10.53 11.98
C ASP A 80 4.03 -10.96 11.25
N LEU A 81 4.16 -11.55 10.05
CA LEU A 81 3.07 -12.11 9.27
C LEU A 81 3.07 -13.64 9.25
N GLY A 82 3.88 -14.29 10.10
CA GLY A 82 4.00 -15.74 10.16
C GLY A 82 4.94 -16.34 9.11
N GLY A 83 5.76 -15.52 8.45
CA GLY A 83 6.82 -15.99 7.54
C GLY A 83 8.17 -16.20 8.23
N THR A 84 9.20 -16.47 7.44
CA THR A 84 10.58 -16.69 7.91
C THR A 84 11.55 -15.57 7.53
N GLY A 85 11.05 -14.48 6.96
CA GLY A 85 11.84 -13.31 6.57
C GLY A 85 12.08 -12.34 7.74
N GLU A 86 12.80 -11.25 7.42
CA GLU A 86 13.09 -10.15 8.34
C GLU A 86 11.81 -9.58 8.97
N SER A 87 11.89 -9.15 10.23
CA SER A 87 10.79 -8.48 10.92
C SER A 87 10.45 -7.12 10.28
N TYR A 88 9.25 -6.61 10.57
CA TYR A 88 8.85 -5.26 10.19
C TYR A 88 9.82 -4.19 10.68
N THR A 89 10.39 -4.36 11.87
CA THR A 89 11.35 -3.41 12.44
C THR A 89 12.64 -3.37 11.61
N GLU A 90 13.18 -4.54 11.26
CA GLU A 90 14.39 -4.65 10.44
C GLU A 90 14.16 -4.10 9.03
N LEU A 91 13.06 -4.49 8.39
CA LEU A 91 12.67 -3.99 7.07
C LEU A 91 12.46 -2.47 7.08
N ALA A 92 11.84 -1.90 8.11
CA ALA A 92 11.64 -0.46 8.22
C ALA A 92 12.99 0.28 8.31
N LEU A 93 13.93 -0.24 9.11
CA LEU A 93 15.29 0.32 9.21
C LEU A 93 16.05 0.18 7.90
N HIS A 94 15.96 -0.97 7.22
CA HIS A 94 16.59 -1.22 5.93
C HIS A 94 16.11 -0.21 4.89
N TRP A 95 14.79 -0.09 4.69
CA TRP A 95 14.22 0.81 3.69
C TRP A 95 14.44 2.27 4.03
N LYS A 96 14.39 2.66 5.31
CA LYS A 96 14.75 4.01 5.75
C LYS A 96 16.18 4.36 5.33
N ARG A 97 17.15 3.48 5.61
CA ARG A 97 18.55 3.69 5.25
C ARG A 97 18.71 3.81 3.74
N LYS A 98 18.09 2.92 2.97
CA LYS A 98 18.15 2.94 1.51
C LYS A 98 17.61 4.24 0.91
N VAL A 99 16.49 4.75 1.43
CA VAL A 99 15.94 6.06 1.01
C VAL A 99 16.92 7.19 1.33
N GLN A 100 17.57 7.15 2.50
CA GLN A 100 18.56 8.16 2.90
C GLN A 100 19.83 8.11 2.03
N GLU A 101 20.33 6.93 1.69
CA GLU A 101 21.48 6.75 0.80
C GLU A 101 21.22 7.31 -0.60
N HIS A 102 19.98 7.23 -1.08
CA HIS A 102 19.56 7.76 -2.38
C HIS A 102 19.00 9.19 -2.33
N ALA A 103 19.12 9.91 -1.21
CA ALA A 103 18.54 11.25 -1.03
C ALA A 103 18.97 12.26 -2.12
N ALA A 104 20.23 12.23 -2.55
CA ALA A 104 20.74 13.10 -3.60
C ALA A 104 20.02 12.86 -4.95
N TRP A 105 19.81 11.59 -5.31
CA TRP A 105 19.10 11.22 -6.52
C TRP A 105 17.65 11.72 -6.50
N TYR A 106 16.96 11.59 -5.36
CA TYR A 106 15.60 12.14 -5.22
C TYR A 106 15.59 13.67 -5.37
N ALA A 107 16.53 14.38 -4.76
CA ALA A 107 16.63 15.84 -4.87
C ALA A 107 16.90 16.32 -6.31
N GLU A 108 17.69 15.57 -7.09
CA GLU A 108 17.93 15.85 -8.50
C GLU A 108 16.68 15.59 -9.36
N THR A 109 16.01 14.46 -9.17
CA THR A 109 14.79 14.12 -9.94
C THR A 109 13.64 15.10 -9.74
N GLU A 110 13.48 15.69 -8.56
CA GLU A 110 12.51 16.77 -8.32
C GLU A 110 12.77 18.02 -9.20
N GLN A 111 14.02 18.29 -9.54
CA GLN A 111 14.37 19.43 -10.40
C GLN A 111 13.96 19.21 -11.85
N TYR A 112 13.95 17.95 -12.31
CA TYR A 112 13.49 17.60 -13.66
C TYR A 112 11.97 17.62 -13.79
N GLN A 113 11.22 17.31 -12.73
CA GLN A 113 9.74 17.42 -12.74
C GLN A 113 9.22 18.86 -12.81
N LYS A 114 10.02 19.86 -12.39
CA LYS A 114 9.63 21.28 -12.39
C LYS A 114 9.85 21.98 -13.74
N ARG A 115 10.41 21.31 -14.75
CA ARG A 115 10.58 21.89 -16.08
C ARG A 115 9.27 21.71 -16.87
N PRO A 116 8.57 22.78 -17.29
CA PRO A 116 7.41 22.63 -18.15
C PRO A 116 7.83 21.98 -19.48
N ALA A 117 6.97 21.09 -19.97
CA ALA A 117 7.09 20.50 -21.30
C ALA A 117 6.96 21.55 -22.40
#